data_AF-A0A2M9KL45-F1
#
_entry.id   AF-A0A2M9KL45-F1
#
_cell.length_a   1.000
_cell.length_b   1.000
_cell.length_c   1.000
_cell.angle_alpha   90.00
_cell.angle_beta   90.00
_cell.angle_gamma   90.00
#
_symmetry.space_group_name_H-M   'P 1'
#
loop_
_entity.id
_entity.type
_entity.pdbx_description
1 polymer ?
#
loop_
_entity_poly.entity_id
_entity_poly.type
_entity_poly.pdbx_seq_one_letter_code
_entity_poly.pdbx_strand_id
1 'polypeptide(L)' 'MYEMRAESIADRCQLLWHVIAKDTTFSTLCGSLLNPDQTPPPAADPAAERYCAPCMTAFSRAVHAFGTPSE' A
#
# COMPACT_ATOMS: atom_id res chain seq x y z
N MET A 1 1.40 0.69 -13.20
CA MET A 1 0.28 1.32 -12.46
C MET A 1 0.32 0.82 -11.02
N TYR A 2 0.22 1.72 -10.02
CA TYR A 2 0.24 1.33 -8.60
C TYR A 2 -1.19 1.12 -8.09
N GLU A 3 -1.40 0.17 -7.19
CA GLU A 3 -2.66 -0.10 -6.50
C GLU A 3 -2.46 0.04 -4.99
N MET A 4 -3.50 0.43 -4.25
CA MET A 4 -3.49 0.41 -2.79
C MET A 4 -4.33 -0.76 -2.29
N ARG A 5 -3.78 -1.55 -1.37
CA ARG A 5 -4.48 -2.66 -0.73
C ARG A 5 -4.28 -2.58 0.78
N ALA A 6 -5.39 -2.70 1.51
CA ALA A 6 -5.38 -2.78 2.96
C ALA A 6 -5.15 -4.22 3.43
N GLU A 7 -4.30 -4.38 4.43
CA GLU A 7 -4.12 -5.60 5.21
C GLU A 7 -4.73 -5.39 6.59
N SER A 8 -5.53 -6.35 7.05
CA SER A 8 -6.08 -6.34 8.40
C SER A 8 -5.04 -6.86 9.40
N ILE A 9 -4.60 -6.00 10.31
CA ILE A 9 -3.76 -6.41 11.44
C ILE A 9 -4.69 -6.94 12.53
N ALA A 10 -4.80 -8.27 12.59
CA ALA A 10 -5.72 -9.00 13.47
C ALA A 10 -5.60 -8.62 14.95
N ASP A 11 -4.43 -8.14 15.38
CA ASP A 11 -4.15 -7.72 16.75
C ASP A 11 -4.85 -6.41 17.16
N ARG A 12 -5.24 -5.55 16.22
CA ARG A 12 -5.61 -4.16 16.54
C ARG A 12 -6.88 -3.61 15.89
N CYS A 13 -7.63 -4.42 15.15
CA CYS A 13 -8.72 -3.91 14.29
C CYS A 13 -8.26 -2.73 13.41
N GLN A 14 -6.98 -2.74 13.01
CA GLN A 14 -6.35 -1.69 12.23
C GLN A 14 -6.15 -2.18 10.80
N LEU A 15 -6.38 -1.28 9.85
CA LEU A 15 -6.08 -1.50 8.45
C LEU A 15 -4.74 -0.85 8.14
N LEU A 16 -3.78 -1.65 7.66
CA LEU A 16 -2.52 -1.14 7.14
C LEU A 16 -2.57 -1.13 5.61
N TRP A 17 -2.55 0.05 5.03
CA TRP A 17 -2.56 0.29 3.60
C TRP A 17 -1.16 0.17 3.03
N HIS A 18 -1.00 -0.75 2.09
CA HIS A 18 0.21 -0.97 1.32
C HIS A 18 0.01 -0.55 -0.13
N VAL A 19 1.10 -0.10 -0.75
CA VAL A 19 1.14 0.18 -2.18
C VAL A 19 1.71 -1.05 -2.88
N ILE A 20 0.99 -1.53 -3.88
CA ILE A 20 1.35 -2.66 -4.73
C ILE A 20 1.69 -2.13 -6.12
N ALA A 21 2.79 -2.60 -6.70
CA ALA A 21 3.03 -2.40 -8.13
C ALA A 21 2.28 -3.47 -8.92
N LYS A 22 1.27 -3.08 -9.73
CA LYS A 22 0.52 -4.03 -10.58
C LYS A 22 1.41 -4.75 -11.60
N ASP A 23 2.56 -4.16 -11.91
CA ASP A 23 3.51 -4.66 -12.90
C ASP A 23 4.32 -5.86 -12.38
N THR A 24 4.53 -5.94 -11.06
CA THR A 24 5.36 -6.97 -10.41
C THR A 24 4.50 -7.80 -9.46
N THR A 25 3.97 -8.92 -9.94
CA THR A 25 3.45 -10.06 -9.17
C THR A 25 2.76 -9.71 -7.84
N PHE A 26 1.86 -8.72 -7.84
CA PHE A 26 1.16 -8.22 -6.65
C PHE A 26 2.05 -8.01 -5.40
N SER A 27 3.32 -7.67 -5.61
CA SER A 27 4.28 -7.46 -4.53
C SER A 27 4.18 -6.03 -4.02
N THR A 28 4.15 -5.87 -2.70
CA THR A 28 4.18 -4.53 -2.10
C THR A 28 5.54 -3.88 -2.32
N LEU A 29 5.57 -2.55 -2.35
CA LEU A 29 6.81 -1.81 -2.46
C LEU A 29 7.74 -1.96 -1.25
N CYS A 30 7.21 -2.40 -0.11
CA CYS A 30 8.02 -2.74 1.07
C CYS A 30 8.60 -4.17 1.03
N GLY A 31 8.28 -4.97 0.01
CA GLY A 31 8.72 -6.36 -0.12
C GLY A 31 7.86 -7.37 0.63
N SER A 32 6.77 -6.93 1.28
CA SER A 32 5.79 -7.83 1.89
C SER A 32 4.88 -8.45 0.82
N LEU A 33 4.55 -9.73 0.99
CA LEU A 33 3.55 -10.42 0.19
C LEU A 33 2.20 -10.25 0.88
N LEU A 34 1.28 -9.53 0.23
CA LEU A 34 -0.10 -9.44 0.70
C LEU A 34 -0.85 -10.68 0.25
N ASN A 35 -1.61 -11.29 1.16
CA ASN A 35 -2.52 -12.36 0.80
C ASN A 35 -3.69 -11.78 -0.02
N PRO A 36 -3.81 -12.13 -1.32
CA PRO A 36 -4.87 -11.57 -2.18
C PRO A 36 -6.27 -12.09 -1.81
N ASP A 37 -6.34 -13.25 -1.14
CA ASP A 37 -7.58 -13.86 -0.66
C ASP A 37 -8.14 -13.15 0.59
N GLN A 38 -7.29 -12.39 1.29
CA GLN A 38 -7.68 -11.69 2.50
C GLN A 38 -8.39 -10.39 2.12
N THR A 39 -9.71 -10.47 1.97
CA THR A 39 -10.55 -9.28 1.82
C THR A 39 -10.53 -8.54 3.15
N PRO A 40 -10.01 -7.29 3.20
CA PRO A 40 -10.03 -6.53 4.43
C PRO A 40 -11.50 -6.33 4.86
N PRO A 41 -11.84 -6.54 6.13
CA PRO A 41 -13.14 -6.17 6.64
C PRO A 41 -13.34 -4.65 6.44
N PRO A 42 -14.58 -4.17 6.27
CA PRO A 42 -14.85 -2.74 6.24
C PRO A 42 -14.24 -2.10 7.49
N ALA A 43 -13.46 -1.03 7.30
CA ALA A 43 -12.87 -0.28 8.40
C ALA A 43 -13.99 0.11 9.37
N ALA A 44 -13.96 -0.41 10.60
CA ALA A 44 -14.92 -0.01 11.62
C ALA A 44 -14.73 1.46 12.01
N ASP A 45 -13.51 1.97 11.84
CA ASP A 45 -13.14 3.35 12.12
C ASP A 45 -12.10 3.86 11.10
N PRO A 46 -12.36 4.95 10.37
CA PRO A 46 -11.44 5.52 9.40
C PRO A 46 -10.17 6.13 10.03
N ALA A 47 -10.17 6.43 11.34
CA ALA A 47 -8.96 6.89 12.02
C ALA A 47 -8.00 5.73 12.38
N ALA A 48 -8.44 4.48 12.24
CA ALA A 48 -7.61 3.28 12.41
C ALA A 48 -6.85 2.89 11.14
N GLU A 49 -7.00 3.65 10.06
CA GLU A 49 -6.31 3.45 8.79
C GLU A 49 -4.88 3.98 8.88
N ARG A 50 -3.90 3.08 8.76
CA ARG A 50 -2.48 3.42 8.74
C ARG A 50 -1.92 3.16 7.36
N TYR A 51 -1.01 3.99 6.89
CA TYR A 51 -0.29 3.74 5.65
C TYR A 51 1.10 3.19 5.96
N CYS A 52 1.54 2.21 5.19
CA CYS A 52 2.87 1.66 5.30
C CYS A 52 3.89 2.71 4.82
N ALA A 53 4.67 3.25 5.76
CA ALA A 53 5.66 4.30 5.50
C ALA A 53 6.67 3.95 4.37
N PRO A 54 7.27 2.74 4.30
CA PRO A 54 8.15 2.39 3.20
C PRO A 54 7.43 2.31 1.85
N CYS A 55 6.19 1.80 1.81
CA CYS A 55 5.37 1.79 0.60
C CYS A 55 5.07 3.21 0.10
N MET A 56 4.65 4.10 1.00
CA MET A 56 4.40 5.50 0.68
C MET A 56 5.66 6.22 0.19
N THR A 57 6.80 5.97 0.84
CA THR A 57 8.08 6.56 0.44
C THR A 57 8.49 6.10 -0.96
N ALA A 58 8.39 4.80 -1.26
CA ALA A 58 8.69 4.25 -2.59
C ALA A 58 7.71 4.77 -3.65
N PHE A 59 6.42 4.88 -3.32
CA PHE A 59 5.41 5.47 -4.20
C PHE A 59 5.69 6.94 -4.49
N SER A 60 5.98 7.76 -3.48
CA SER A 60 6.39 9.16 -3.67
C SER A 60 7.62 9.24 -4.56
N ARG A 61 8.68 8.46 -4.31
CA ARG A 61 9.87 8.47 -5.16
C ARG A 61 9.56 8.10 -6.61
N ALA A 62 8.71 7.11 -6.83
CA ALA A 62 8.26 6.74 -8.16
C ALA A 62 7.50 7.90 -8.84
N VAL A 63 6.46 8.44 -8.20
CA VAL A 63 5.67 9.55 -8.75
C VAL A 63 6.53 10.78 -9.03
N HIS A 64 7.48 11.10 -8.16
CA HIS A 64 8.44 12.19 -8.38
C HIS A 64 9.41 11.90 -9.52
N ALA A 65 9.87 10.65 -9.69
CA ALA A 65 10.75 10.26 -10.79
C ALA A 65 10.04 10.25 -12.16
N PHE A 66 8.75 9.93 -12.20
CA PHE A 66 7.92 10.04 -13.41
C PHE A 66 7.40 11.47 -13.65
N GLY A 67 7.54 12.35 -12.66
CA GLY A 67 7.00 13.71 -12.64
C GLY A 67 7.97 14.82 -13.01
N THR A 68 9.18 14.53 -13.47
CA THR A 68 10.05 15.53 -14.10
C THR A 68 9.74 15.62 -15.59
N PRO A 69 9.02 16.66 -16.08
CA PRO A 69 9.49 17.28 -17.30
C PRO A 69 10.90 17.82 -17.01
N SER A 70 11.86 17.40 -17.83
CA SER A 70 13.12 18.13 -17.98
C SER A 70 12.82 19.61 -18.26
N GLU A 71 13.61 20.49 -17.63
CA GLU A 71 13.83 21.91 -17.96
C GLU A 71 12.76 22.94 -17.53
#